data_AF-A0A2G4G2Y6-F1
#
_entry.id   AF-A0A2G4G2Y6-F1
#
_cell.length_a   1.000
_cell.length_b   1.000
_cell.length_c   1.000
_cell.angle_alpha   90.00
_cell.angle_beta   90.00
_cell.angle_gamma   90.00
#
_symmetry.space_group_name_H-M   'P 1'
#
loop_
_entity.id
_entity.type
_entity.pdbx_description
1 polymer ?
#
loop_
_entity_poly.entity_id
_entity_poly.type
_entity_poly.pdbx_seq_one_letter_code
_entity_poly.pdbx_strand_id
1 'polypeptide(L)'
;MAVALASQLREGTKKAHTMAENTGFVSCFLKGVVDKVSYRTLVADLYFVYSAMEEEFGRLREHPVVGPVAFAELNRRESLEQDLAFYFGGDWRNAVKPTPGAQQYVERLHQVARECPELLVGHHYTRYIGDLSGGQIL
;
A
#
# COMPACT_ATOMS: atom_id res chain seq x y z
N MET A 1 15.54 -22.98 10.14
CA MET A 1 16.59 -21.98 9.88
C MET A 1 15.92 -20.73 9.34
N ALA A 2 16.25 -19.55 9.87
CA ALA A 2 15.83 -18.30 9.26
C ALA A 2 16.52 -18.14 7.90
N VAL A 3 15.78 -17.71 6.89
CA VAL A 3 16.31 -17.39 5.56
C VAL A 3 16.55 -15.89 5.42
N ALA A 4 17.38 -15.49 4.46
CA ALA A 4 17.58 -14.08 4.11
C ALA A 4 16.37 -13.52 3.33
N LEU A 5 15.20 -13.46 3.99
CA LEU A 5 13.91 -13.14 3.37
C LEU A 5 13.93 -11.79 2.65
N ALA A 6 14.57 -10.77 3.22
CA ALA A 6 14.70 -9.45 2.58
C ALA A 6 15.38 -9.52 1.20
N SER A 7 16.45 -10.32 1.09
CA SER A 7 17.15 -10.52 -0.18
C SER A 7 16.29 -11.30 -1.18
N GLN A 8 15.61 -12.35 -0.71
CA GLN A 8 14.71 -13.14 -1.56
C GLN A 8 13.52 -12.32 -2.08
N LEU A 9 12.94 -11.46 -1.25
CA LEU A 9 11.88 -10.55 -1.67
C LEU A 9 12.40 -9.55 -2.70
N ARG A 10 13.54 -8.91 -2.45
CA ARG A 10 14.16 -7.95 -3.38
C ARG A 10 14.41 -8.56 -4.76
N GLU A 11 15.06 -9.72 -4.81
CA GLU A 11 15.37 -10.37 -6.08
C GLU A 11 14.11 -10.98 -6.71
N GLY A 12 13.22 -11.57 -5.91
CA GLY A 12 11.98 -12.19 -6.37
C GLY A 12 10.97 -11.20 -6.95
N THR A 13 10.92 -9.96 -6.45
CA THR A 13 10.01 -8.92 -6.94
C THR A 13 10.63 -8.02 -8.01
N LYS A 14 11.92 -8.16 -8.33
CA LYS A 14 12.65 -7.25 -9.24
C LYS A 14 11.97 -7.07 -10.59
N LYS A 15 11.53 -8.18 -11.21
CA LYS A 15 10.83 -8.13 -12.51
C LYS A 15 9.49 -7.41 -12.40
N ALA A 16 8.72 -7.69 -11.35
CA ALA A 16 7.43 -7.03 -11.12
C ALA A 16 7.59 -5.53 -10.83
N HIS A 17 8.63 -5.14 -10.08
CA HIS A 17 8.99 -3.75 -9.84
C HIS A 17 9.25 -3.00 -11.16
N THR A 18 10.12 -3.55 -12.01
CA THR A 18 10.40 -2.96 -13.33
C THR A 18 9.13 -2.85 -14.18
N MET A 19 8.24 -3.85 -14.13
CA MET A 19 6.96 -3.77 -14.84
C MET A 19 6.06 -2.66 -14.30
N ALA A 20 5.99 -2.49 -12.98
CA ALA A 20 5.19 -1.45 -12.33
C ALA A 20 5.65 -0.03 -12.71
N GLU A 21 6.96 0.21 -12.72
CA GLU A 21 7.56 1.50 -13.13
C GLU A 21 7.26 1.87 -14.59
N ASN A 22 7.15 0.85 -15.46
CA ASN A 22 6.86 1.02 -16.88
C ASN A 22 5.36 1.01 -17.23
N THR A 23 4.48 1.03 -16.24
CA THR A 23 3.05 1.26 -16.50
C THR A 23 2.83 2.68 -17.01
N GLY A 24 1.83 2.88 -17.88
CA GLY A 24 1.57 4.18 -18.50
C GLY A 24 1.38 5.31 -17.48
N PHE A 25 0.64 5.03 -16.39
CA PHE A 25 0.45 5.99 -15.30
C PHE A 25 1.77 6.38 -14.63
N VAL A 26 2.57 5.41 -14.17
CA VAL A 26 3.82 5.67 -13.46
C VAL A 26 4.87 6.32 -14.37
N SER A 27 4.94 5.91 -15.63
CA SER A 27 5.83 6.52 -16.62
C SER A 27 5.50 7.99 -16.90
N CYS A 28 4.22 8.35 -16.94
CA CYS A 28 3.80 9.75 -17.08
C CYS A 28 4.07 10.52 -15.79
N PHE A 29 3.79 9.94 -14.62
CA PHE A 29 4.08 10.52 -13.31
C PHE A 29 5.55 10.91 -13.16
N LEU A 30 6.47 9.99 -13.46
CA LEU A 30 7.93 10.21 -13.38
C LEU A 30 8.44 11.27 -14.36
N LYS A 31 7.68 11.58 -15.43
CA LYS A 31 7.98 12.65 -16.38
C LYS A 31 7.39 14.01 -15.96
N GLY A 32 6.76 14.09 -14.79
CA GLY A 32 6.03 15.27 -14.33
C GLY A 32 4.70 15.48 -15.04
N VAL A 33 4.20 14.48 -15.77
CA VAL A 33 2.93 14.54 -16.50
C VAL A 33 1.88 13.78 -15.68
N VAL A 34 1.34 14.44 -14.66
CA VAL A 34 0.30 13.87 -13.80
C VAL A 34 -0.86 14.87 -13.67
N ASP A 35 -2.08 14.37 -13.88
CA ASP A 35 -3.27 15.18 -13.67
C ASP A 35 -3.81 15.01 -12.24
N LYS A 36 -4.37 16.10 -11.69
CA LYS A 36 -4.89 16.13 -10.33
C LYS A 36 -6.01 15.11 -10.08
N VAL A 37 -6.82 14.80 -11.10
CA VAL A 37 -7.98 13.91 -10.95
C VAL A 37 -7.53 12.46 -10.82
N SER A 38 -6.58 12.01 -11.64
CA SER A 38 -6.00 10.68 -11.55
C SER A 38 -5.18 10.53 -10.26
N TYR A 39 -4.39 11.54 -9.90
CA TYR A 39 -3.59 11.47 -8.67
C TYR A 39 -4.47 11.36 -7.42
N ARG A 40 -5.50 12.22 -7.28
CA ARG A 40 -6.41 12.12 -6.11
C ARG A 40 -7.18 10.80 -6.09
N THR A 41 -7.41 10.18 -7.25
CA THR A 41 -8.04 8.84 -7.33
C THR A 41 -7.08 7.78 -6.80
N LEU A 42 -5.79 7.85 -7.15
CA LEU A 42 -4.76 6.99 -6.57
C LEU A 42 -4.68 7.17 -5.04
N VAL A 43 -4.66 8.41 -4.55
CA VAL A 43 -4.62 8.68 -3.09
C VAL A 43 -5.84 8.07 -2.39
N ALA A 44 -7.04 8.17 -2.98
CA ALA A 44 -8.25 7.55 -2.45
C ALA A 44 -8.15 6.02 -2.41
N ASP A 45 -7.68 5.39 -3.49
CA ASP A 45 -7.46 3.95 -3.54
C ASP A 45 -6.44 3.49 -2.48
N LEU A 46 -5.33 4.22 -2.33
CA LEU A 46 -4.33 3.93 -1.31
C LEU A 46 -4.91 4.05 0.10
N TYR A 47 -5.75 5.05 0.38
CA TYR A 47 -6.41 5.16 1.69
C TYR A 47 -7.15 3.87 2.08
N PHE A 48 -7.93 3.29 1.16
CA PHE A 48 -8.64 2.04 1.44
C PHE A 48 -7.67 0.85 1.63
N VAL A 49 -6.64 0.74 0.78
CA VAL A 49 -5.65 -0.34 0.86
C VAL A 49 -4.85 -0.29 2.17
N TYR A 50 -4.33 0.88 2.55
CA TYR A 50 -3.59 1.04 3.81
C TYR A 50 -4.51 0.87 5.01
N SER A 51 -5.75 1.37 4.97
CA SER A 51 -6.70 1.18 6.07
C SER A 51 -6.96 -0.30 6.34
N ALA A 52 -7.21 -1.10 5.31
CA ALA A 52 -7.42 -2.53 5.44
C ALA A 52 -6.16 -3.26 5.92
N MET A 53 -4.99 -2.89 5.38
CA MET A 53 -3.72 -3.48 5.79
C MET A 53 -3.42 -3.18 7.26
N GLU A 54 -3.51 -1.92 7.68
CA GLU A 54 -3.22 -1.49 9.05
C GLU A 54 -4.21 -2.07 10.06
N GLU A 55 -5.49 -2.23 9.69
CA GLU A 55 -6.49 -2.93 10.51
C GLU A 55 -6.07 -4.38 10.78
N GLU A 56 -5.71 -5.13 9.74
CA GLU A 56 -5.32 -6.53 9.89
C GLU A 56 -3.99 -6.69 10.63
N PHE A 57 -3.02 -5.81 10.41
CA PHE A 57 -1.77 -5.78 11.18
C PHE A 57 -2.01 -5.45 12.66
N GLY A 58 -2.94 -4.52 12.95
CA GLY A 58 -3.37 -4.23 14.32
C GLY A 58 -4.00 -5.45 15.01
N ARG A 59 -4.88 -6.17 14.31
CA ARG A 59 -5.52 -7.40 14.82
C ARG A 59 -4.51 -8.54 15.05
N LEU A 60 -3.48 -8.62 14.22
CA LEU A 60 -2.47 -9.69 14.23
C LEU A 60 -1.17 -9.27 14.93
N ARG A 61 -1.18 -8.24 15.78
CA ARG A 61 0.01 -7.72 16.45
C ARG A 61 0.78 -8.75 17.29
N GLU A 62 0.09 -9.72 17.87
CA GLU A 62 0.69 -10.80 18.66
C GLU A 62 1.02 -12.06 17.82
N HIS A 63 0.75 -12.05 16.52
CA HIS A 63 1.04 -13.19 15.64
C HIS A 63 2.56 -13.36 15.46
N PRO A 64 3.13 -14.57 15.62
CA PRO A 64 4.58 -14.78 15.68
C PRO A 64 5.34 -14.37 14.41
N VAL A 65 4.68 -14.26 13.27
CA VAL A 65 5.28 -13.84 11.99
C VAL A 65 4.94 -12.39 11.61
N VAL A 66 3.73 -11.92 11.94
CA VAL A 66 3.23 -10.61 11.50
C VAL A 66 3.59 -9.53 12.53
N GLY A 67 3.43 -9.83 13.81
CA GLY A 67 3.75 -8.94 14.92
C GLY A 67 5.15 -8.33 14.86
N PRO A 68 6.22 -9.12 14.60
CA PRO A 68 7.58 -8.59 14.54
C PRO A 68 7.84 -7.54 13.45
N VAL A 69 6.97 -7.43 12.44
CA VAL A 69 7.08 -6.43 11.37
C VAL A 69 5.99 -5.36 11.43
N ALA A 70 5.09 -5.40 12.41
CA ALA A 70 3.97 -4.48 12.57
C ALA A 70 4.41 -3.16 13.24
N PHE A 71 5.18 -2.34 12.52
CA PHE A 71 5.68 -1.05 13.00
C PHE A 71 4.66 0.07 12.78
N ALA A 72 4.09 0.60 13.85
CA ALA A 72 3.06 1.64 13.78
C ALA A 72 3.58 2.97 13.19
N GLU A 73 4.88 3.22 13.26
CA GLU A 73 5.56 4.38 12.67
C GLU A 73 5.44 4.42 11.14
N LEU A 74 5.19 3.27 10.52
CA LEU A 74 5.01 3.14 9.08
C LEU A 74 3.57 3.44 8.64
N ASN A 75 2.59 3.43 9.54
CA ASN A 75 1.17 3.59 9.21
C ASN A 75 0.91 4.89 8.43
N ARG A 76 0.22 4.77 7.30
CA ARG A 76 -0.09 5.86 6.36
C ARG A 76 -1.55 6.26 6.35
N ARG A 77 -2.44 5.53 7.03
CA ARG A 77 -3.87 5.89 7.07
C ARG A 77 -4.08 7.34 7.49
N GLU A 78 -3.52 7.79 8.60
CA GLU A 78 -3.74 9.16 9.10
C GLU A 78 -3.23 10.24 8.13
N SER A 79 -2.07 10.02 7.51
CA SER A 79 -1.56 10.94 6.47
C SER A 79 -2.46 10.96 5.24
N LEU A 80 -2.97 9.81 4.82
CA LEU A 80 -3.88 9.71 3.67
C LEU A 80 -5.24 10.37 3.96
N GLU A 81 -5.74 10.33 5.21
CA GLU A 81 -6.93 11.06 5.61
C GLU A 81 -6.74 12.59 5.47
N GLN A 82 -5.55 13.11 5.77
CA GLN A 82 -5.21 14.52 5.58
C GLN A 82 -5.14 14.89 4.10
N ASP A 83 -4.51 14.04 3.28
CA ASP A 83 -4.43 14.24 1.83
C ASP A 83 -5.82 14.23 1.18
N LEU A 84 -6.70 13.32 1.61
CA LEU A 84 -8.08 13.27 1.10
C LEU A 84 -8.88 14.49 1.49
N ALA A 85 -8.71 15.00 2.71
CA ALA A 85 -9.31 16.28 3.11
C ALA A 85 -8.81 17.43 2.23
N PHE A 86 -7.54 17.43 1.83
CA PHE A 86 -6.98 18.42 0.92
C PHE A 86 -7.53 18.30 -0.52
N TYR A 87 -7.60 17.09 -1.08
CA TYR A 87 -7.99 16.89 -2.49
C TYR A 87 -9.51 16.89 -2.74
N PHE A 88 -10.30 16.47 -1.75
CA PHE A 88 -11.76 16.30 -1.88
C PHE A 88 -12.56 17.21 -0.94
N GLY A 89 -11.91 17.90 0.01
CA GLY A 89 -12.55 18.80 0.97
C GLY A 89 -13.03 18.11 2.24
N GLY A 90 -13.73 18.86 3.10
CA GLY A 90 -14.15 18.38 4.43
C GLY A 90 -15.11 17.18 4.41
N ASP A 91 -15.82 16.96 3.31
CA ASP A 91 -16.76 15.85 3.12
C ASP A 91 -16.16 14.66 2.32
N TRP A 92 -14.83 14.57 2.27
CA TRP A 92 -14.13 13.57 1.46
C TRP A 92 -14.60 12.14 1.72
N ARG A 93 -14.97 11.79 2.97
CA ARG A 93 -15.43 10.45 3.36
C ARG A 93 -16.66 10.00 2.59
N ASN A 94 -17.56 10.91 2.24
CA ASN A 94 -18.76 10.62 1.44
C ASN A 94 -18.49 10.68 -0.07
N ALA A 95 -17.44 11.41 -0.47
CA ALA A 95 -17.08 11.63 -1.88
C ALA A 95 -16.21 10.51 -2.47
N VAL A 96 -15.36 9.87 -1.67
CA VAL A 96 -14.41 8.86 -2.14
C VAL A 96 -14.99 7.45 -2.08
N LYS A 97 -14.70 6.65 -3.12
CA LYS A 97 -14.99 5.22 -3.19
C LYS A 97 -13.81 4.50 -3.81
N PRO A 98 -13.50 3.27 -3.39
CA PRO A 98 -12.42 2.51 -4.00
C PRO A 98 -12.79 2.21 -5.45
N THR A 99 -11.81 2.28 -6.35
CA THR A 99 -11.96 1.72 -7.69
C THR A 99 -12.11 0.19 -7.61
N PRO A 100 -12.58 -0.47 -8.68
CA PRO A 100 -12.64 -1.94 -8.71
C PRO A 100 -11.29 -2.61 -8.41
N GLY A 101 -10.17 -1.99 -8.83
CA GLY A 101 -8.83 -2.51 -8.55
C GLY A 101 -8.46 -2.39 -7.07
N ALA A 102 -8.75 -1.26 -6.44
CA ALA A 102 -8.53 -1.08 -5.00
C ALA A 102 -9.43 -1.99 -4.16
N GLN A 103 -10.69 -2.17 -4.57
CA GLN A 103 -11.62 -3.09 -3.91
C GLN A 103 -11.09 -4.53 -3.92
N GLN A 104 -10.61 -5.01 -5.08
CA GLN A 104 -9.98 -6.35 -5.17
C GLN A 104 -8.73 -6.47 -4.29
N TYR A 105 -7.94 -5.40 -4.18
CA TYR A 105 -6.78 -5.40 -3.30
C TYR A 105 -7.21 -5.49 -1.81
N VAL A 106 -8.16 -4.67 -1.38
CA VAL A 106 -8.73 -4.73 -0.03
C VAL A 106 -9.27 -6.12 0.29
N GLU A 107 -10.06 -6.71 -0.61
CA GLU A 107 -10.57 -8.08 -0.45
C GLU A 107 -9.45 -9.11 -0.30
N ARG A 108 -8.37 -8.97 -1.09
CA ARG A 108 -7.21 -9.84 -0.99
C ARG A 108 -6.50 -9.71 0.35
N LEU A 109 -6.36 -8.49 0.89
CA LEU A 109 -5.75 -8.26 2.20
C LEU A 109 -6.53 -8.99 3.30
N HIS A 110 -7.86 -8.82 3.34
CA HIS A 110 -8.72 -9.51 4.31
C HIS A 110 -8.76 -11.03 4.09
N GLN A 111 -8.69 -11.50 2.85
CA GLN A 111 -8.59 -12.94 2.56
C GLN A 111 -7.29 -13.50 3.15
N VAL A 112 -6.14 -12.90 2.82
CA VAL A 112 -4.83 -13.35 3.30
C VAL A 112 -4.75 -13.30 4.82
N ALA A 113 -5.24 -12.23 5.46
CA ALA A 113 -5.25 -12.10 6.91
C ALA A 113 -6.08 -13.18 7.64
N ARG A 114 -7.08 -13.77 6.96
CA ARG A 114 -7.93 -14.83 7.50
C ARG A 114 -7.38 -16.22 7.23
N GLU A 115 -6.89 -16.46 6.01
CA GLU A 115 -6.52 -17.80 5.54
C GLU A 115 -5.04 -18.13 5.75
N CYS A 116 -4.13 -17.16 5.51
CA CYS A 116 -2.68 -17.34 5.54
C CYS A 116 -1.99 -16.05 6.04
N PRO A 117 -2.17 -15.67 7.31
CA PRO A 117 -1.76 -14.35 7.84
C PRO A 117 -0.27 -14.05 7.67
N GLU A 118 0.60 -15.07 7.70
CA GLU A 118 2.04 -14.93 7.45
C GLU A 118 2.37 -14.30 6.09
N LEU A 119 1.50 -14.45 5.08
CA LEU A 119 1.70 -13.86 3.76
C LEU A 119 1.44 -12.34 3.73
N LEU A 120 0.85 -11.76 4.78
CA LEU A 120 0.72 -10.31 4.92
C LEU A 120 2.08 -9.60 4.91
N VAL A 121 3.15 -10.30 5.31
CA VAL A 121 4.53 -9.77 5.22
C VAL A 121 4.88 -9.36 3.78
N GLY A 122 4.38 -10.07 2.77
CA GLY A 122 4.58 -9.71 1.36
C GLY A 122 3.87 -8.42 0.96
N HIS A 123 2.67 -8.17 1.49
CA HIS A 123 1.93 -6.93 1.28
C HIS A 123 2.61 -5.74 1.97
N HIS A 124 3.00 -5.92 3.22
CA HIS A 124 3.75 -4.93 4.00
C HIS A 124 5.07 -4.56 3.31
N TYR A 125 5.84 -5.56 2.87
CA TYR A 125 7.08 -5.33 2.12
C TYR A 125 6.84 -4.50 0.86
N THR A 126 5.86 -4.90 0.04
CA THR A 126 5.58 -4.25 -1.25
C THR A 126 5.23 -2.78 -1.10
N ARG A 127 4.49 -2.42 -0.05
CA ARG A 127 4.06 -1.04 0.21
C ARG A 127 5.12 -0.23 0.93
N TYR A 128 5.39 -0.55 2.20
CA TYR A 128 6.17 0.32 3.07
C TYR A 128 7.64 0.45 2.66
N ILE A 129 8.27 -0.62 2.15
CA ILE A 129 9.66 -0.52 1.66
C ILE A 129 9.72 0.31 0.37
N GLY A 130 8.68 0.22 -0.47
CA GLY A 130 8.51 1.09 -1.63
C GLY A 130 8.39 2.56 -1.23
N ASP A 131 7.56 2.88 -0.23
CA ASP A 131 7.35 4.25 0.25
C ASP A 131 8.62 4.89 0.85
N LEU A 132 9.39 4.11 1.61
CA LEU A 132 10.66 4.54 2.20
C LEU A 132 11.82 4.65 1.19
N SER A 133 11.63 4.12 -0.02
CA SER A 133 12.64 4.11 -1.07
C SER A 133 12.20 4.99 -2.25
N GLY A 134 11.50 4.41 -3.22
CA GLY A 134 11.04 5.11 -4.43
C GLY A 134 10.06 6.24 -4.11
N GLY A 135 9.25 6.09 -3.04
CA GLY A 135 8.32 7.12 -2.61
C GLY A 135 8.95 8.45 -2.21
N GLN A 136 10.25 8.50 -1.92
CA GLN A 136 10.96 9.76 -1.62
C GLN A 136 11.36 10.54 -2.87
N ILE A 137 11.34 9.89 -4.05
CA ILE A 137 11.64 10.51 -5.34
C ILE A 137 10.35 11.03 -5.99
N LEU A 138 9.21 10.39 -5.70
CA LEU A 138 7.88 10.69 -6.24
C LEU A 138 7.27 11.95 -5.59
#